data_AF-A0A424W8X7-F1
#
_entry.id   AF-A0A424W8X7-F1
#
_cell.length_a   1.000
_cell.length_b   1.000
_cell.length_c   1.000
_cell.angle_alpha   90.00
_cell.angle_beta   90.00
_cell.angle_gamma   90.00
#
_symmetry.space_group_name_H-M   'P 1'
#
loop_
_entity.id
_entity.type
_entity.pdbx_description
1 polymer ?
#
loop_
_entity_poly.entity_id
_entity_poly.type
_entity_poly.pdbx_seq_one_letter_code
_entity_poly.pdbx_strand_id
1 'polypeptide(L)'
;MRKRLVLLLAAIAHAGPALAACGPAAVDFAAPVALKAVPVSVGLGGDRVLLGRQGERVAARNKPVWVDETGDPLPRTWMDKVDWSAYRLESASRAPTRLYFDDDGRLCRAESYDLPRRGDAAPFLSGGYTLEYDGNGALTRVVEYEQTAVRRPATYEASGQACLKRDARGALTAFSDGACDARQEPAAGRFYARDAAGRLLRAIDTAAQGGAFQVQTYDAEGQPKQRYVRRYSPGDGAKSYASVAHASPDSRPYPVHQAELNQLSTEVPGNDWRIVSIADEVALDDPDMQSWNPDTQTILAQGVTDAQGRAPLSADAQARVWQAMRDKPGRIFWYSDLMSRVLLLPAMDEARWRACADPGNQAADACG
;
A
#
# COMPACT_ATOMS: atom_id res chain seq x y z
N MET A 1 -39.67 -19.42 55.37
CA MET A 1 -38.62 -18.40 55.19
C MET A 1 -37.91 -18.65 53.86
N ARG A 2 -38.03 -17.74 52.89
CA ARG A 2 -37.38 -17.79 51.57
C ARG A 2 -36.11 -16.93 51.59
N LYS A 3 -34.95 -17.50 51.26
CA LYS A 3 -33.74 -16.81 50.76
C LYS A 3 -33.11 -17.80 49.75
N ARG A 4 -33.19 -17.65 48.41
CA ARG A 4 -32.63 -16.61 47.49
C ARG A 4 -31.18 -16.31 47.85
N LEU A 5 -30.17 -16.38 46.99
CA LEU A 5 -30.06 -16.59 45.54
C LEU A 5 -28.55 -16.88 45.33
N VAL A 6 -28.17 -17.95 44.63
CA VAL A 6 -26.78 -18.16 44.17
C VAL A 6 -26.63 -17.39 42.86
N LEU A 7 -25.81 -16.35 42.84
CA LEU A 7 -25.39 -15.67 41.62
C LEU A 7 -24.13 -16.36 41.11
N LEU A 8 -24.31 -17.20 40.08
CA LEU A 8 -23.23 -17.70 39.24
C LEU A 8 -22.70 -16.54 38.38
N LEU A 9 -21.45 -16.15 38.62
CA LEU A 9 -20.67 -15.34 37.70
C LEU A 9 -20.37 -16.17 36.45
N ALA A 10 -21.12 -15.92 35.38
CA ALA A 10 -20.75 -16.35 34.04
C ALA A 10 -19.59 -15.46 33.58
N ALA A 11 -18.36 -15.97 33.73
CA ALA A 11 -17.21 -15.44 33.01
C ALA A 11 -17.44 -15.75 31.53
N ILE A 12 -17.83 -14.73 30.76
CA ILE A 12 -17.82 -14.80 29.31
C ILE A 12 -16.34 -14.81 28.90
N ALA A 13 -15.79 -16.00 28.72
CA ALA A 13 -14.56 -16.18 27.97
C ALA A 13 -14.86 -15.79 26.52
N HIS A 14 -14.57 -14.54 26.14
CA HIS A 14 -14.20 -14.29 24.76
C HIS A 14 -12.89 -15.03 24.54
N ALA A 15 -12.98 -16.21 23.92
CA ALA A 15 -11.81 -16.90 23.39
C ALA A 15 -11.21 -15.98 22.31
N GLY A 16 -10.33 -15.08 22.74
CA GLY A 16 -9.36 -14.50 21.84
C GLY A 16 -8.57 -15.64 21.18
N PRO A 17 -8.09 -15.46 19.94
CA PRO A 17 -7.23 -16.44 19.32
C PRO A 17 -6.10 -16.77 20.31
N ALA A 18 -5.87 -18.07 20.56
CA ALA A 18 -4.77 -18.51 21.41
C ALA A 18 -3.49 -17.91 20.83
N LEU A 19 -2.88 -16.97 21.55
CA LEU A 19 -1.62 -16.38 21.15
C LEU A 19 -0.54 -17.47 21.22
N ALA A 20 0.34 -17.51 20.23
CA ALA A 20 1.52 -18.36 20.27
C ALA A 20 2.41 -18.01 21.48
N ALA A 21 3.39 -18.87 21.79
CA ALA A 21 4.29 -18.72 22.93
C ALA A 21 5.03 -17.37 23.01
N CYS A 22 5.14 -16.63 21.90
CA CYS A 22 5.68 -15.28 21.87
C CYS A 22 4.89 -14.25 22.71
N GLY A 23 3.62 -14.53 23.05
CA GLY A 23 2.76 -13.58 23.74
C GLY A 23 2.38 -12.38 22.87
N PRO A 24 1.69 -11.38 23.46
CA PRO A 24 1.25 -10.19 22.73
C PRO A 24 2.42 -9.26 22.41
N ALA A 25 2.47 -8.72 21.18
CA ALA A 25 3.53 -7.80 20.75
C ALA A 25 3.50 -6.44 21.48
N ALA A 26 2.39 -6.10 22.15
CA ALA A 26 2.23 -4.83 22.88
C ALA A 26 3.07 -4.74 24.16
N VAL A 27 3.73 -5.82 24.58
CA VAL A 27 4.65 -5.79 25.73
C VAL A 27 5.99 -5.21 25.28
N ASP A 28 6.36 -4.08 25.89
CA ASP A 28 7.59 -3.35 25.58
C ASP A 28 8.86 -4.08 26.08
N PHE A 29 10.00 -3.39 25.95
CA PHE A 29 11.29 -3.94 26.36
C PHE A 29 11.64 -3.75 27.84
N ALA A 30 10.80 -3.09 28.63
CA ALA A 30 11.01 -2.96 30.08
C ALA A 30 10.75 -4.28 30.80
N ALA A 31 9.90 -5.15 30.26
CA ALA A 31 9.68 -6.49 30.77
C ALA A 31 10.82 -7.45 30.35
N PRO A 32 11.40 -8.23 31.27
CA PRO A 32 12.38 -9.26 30.94
C PRO A 32 11.74 -10.39 30.12
N VAL A 33 12.50 -10.92 29.16
CA VAL A 33 12.07 -12.02 28.29
C VAL A 33 12.52 -13.34 28.93
N ALA A 34 11.60 -14.28 29.12
CA ALA A 34 11.91 -15.61 29.66
C ALA A 34 12.59 -16.56 28.64
N LEU A 35 12.79 -16.09 27.40
CA LEU A 35 13.41 -16.84 26.31
C LEU A 35 14.93 -16.59 26.27
N LYS A 36 15.68 -17.59 25.78
CA LYS A 36 17.13 -17.48 25.64
C LYS A 36 17.50 -16.50 24.53
N ALA A 37 18.35 -15.53 24.84
CA ALA A 37 18.91 -14.61 23.86
C ALA A 37 19.91 -15.32 22.92
N VAL A 38 19.76 -15.09 21.62
CA VAL A 38 20.69 -15.50 20.56
C VAL A 38 21.37 -14.24 20.01
N PRO A 39 22.62 -13.95 20.40
CA PRO A 39 23.36 -12.81 19.87
C PRO A 39 23.77 -13.04 18.41
N VAL A 40 23.57 -12.03 17.56
CA VAL A 40 23.92 -12.09 16.13
C VAL A 40 24.72 -10.88 15.69
N SER A 41 25.51 -11.04 14.63
CA SER A 41 26.36 -9.99 14.04
C SER A 41 25.62 -9.00 13.15
N VAL A 42 24.37 -9.31 12.79
CA VAL A 42 23.54 -8.49 11.90
C VAL A 42 22.73 -7.49 12.71
N GLY A 43 22.92 -6.20 12.43
CA GLY A 43 22.05 -5.15 12.96
C GLY A 43 20.69 -5.07 12.25
N LEU A 44 19.67 -4.60 12.95
CA LEU A 44 18.29 -4.50 12.44
C LEU A 44 18.04 -3.32 11.50
N GLY A 45 18.90 -2.28 11.54
CA GLY A 45 18.74 -1.08 10.71
C GLY A 45 19.34 -1.22 9.32
N GLY A 46 18.60 -0.84 8.27
CA GLY A 46 19.12 -0.63 6.91
C GLY A 46 19.09 -1.85 5.98
N ASP A 47 19.01 -1.54 4.69
CA ASP A 47 18.75 -2.49 3.61
C ASP A 47 19.96 -3.38 3.29
N ARG A 48 19.73 -4.68 3.19
CA ARG A 48 20.77 -5.69 2.93
C ARG A 48 20.17 -6.98 2.37
N VAL A 49 21.04 -7.92 2.01
CA VAL A 49 20.65 -9.28 1.62
C VAL A 49 21.25 -10.27 2.61
N LEU A 50 20.40 -11.11 3.17
CA LEU A 50 20.76 -12.15 4.15
C LEU A 50 20.51 -13.54 3.57
N LEU A 51 21.15 -14.54 4.17
CA LEU A 51 20.95 -15.95 3.87
C LEU A 51 19.61 -16.40 4.49
N GLY A 52 18.75 -16.99 3.67
CA GLY A 52 17.50 -17.57 4.10
C GLY A 52 17.63 -19.03 4.56
N ARG A 53 16.61 -19.50 5.27
CA ARG A 53 16.52 -20.86 5.84
C ARG A 53 16.58 -21.98 4.78
N GLN A 54 16.30 -21.66 3.52
CA GLN A 54 16.34 -22.59 2.39
C GLN A 54 17.54 -22.32 1.46
N GLY A 55 18.52 -21.54 1.92
CA GLY A 55 19.69 -21.14 1.13
C GLY A 55 19.41 -20.00 0.14
N GLU A 56 18.23 -19.40 0.18
CA GLU A 56 17.82 -18.30 -0.68
C GLU A 56 18.40 -16.95 -0.23
N ARG A 57 18.31 -15.95 -1.11
CA ARG A 57 18.66 -14.56 -0.81
C ARG A 57 17.45 -13.81 -0.27
N VAL A 58 17.46 -13.45 1.00
CA VAL A 58 16.38 -12.69 1.65
C VAL A 58 16.74 -11.21 1.65
N ALA A 59 15.93 -10.39 0.97
CA ALA A 59 16.05 -8.93 1.05
C ALA A 59 15.56 -8.46 2.42
N ALA A 60 16.48 -8.08 3.29
CA ALA A 60 16.18 -7.48 4.58
C ALA A 60 16.10 -5.95 4.40
N ARG A 61 14.99 -5.37 4.86
CA ARG A 61 14.72 -3.94 4.81
C ARG A 61 14.70 -3.36 6.21
N ASN A 62 14.75 -2.04 6.31
CA ASN A 62 14.54 -1.32 7.57
C ASN A 62 13.22 -1.66 8.28
N LYS A 63 12.17 -2.09 7.56
CA LYS A 63 10.93 -2.60 8.15
C LYS A 63 10.83 -4.13 8.05
N PRO A 64 10.44 -4.86 9.13
CA PRO A 64 10.25 -6.31 9.10
C PRO A 64 9.14 -6.78 8.14
N VAL A 65 8.10 -5.95 8.01
CA VAL A 65 6.97 -6.14 7.11
C VAL A 65 6.82 -4.86 6.29
N TRP A 66 6.72 -4.99 4.97
CA TRP A 66 6.55 -3.85 4.08
C TRP A 66 5.78 -4.25 2.84
N VAL A 67 5.37 -3.27 2.05
CA VAL A 67 4.86 -3.52 0.71
C VAL A 67 5.62 -2.73 -0.33
N ASP A 68 5.67 -3.25 -1.55
CA ASP A 68 6.12 -2.48 -2.68
C ASP A 68 5.05 -1.42 -3.02
N GLU A 69 5.48 -0.16 -3.12
CA GLU A 69 4.60 0.96 -3.48
C GLU A 69 4.23 0.93 -4.97
N THR A 70 5.11 0.37 -5.80
CA THR A 70 5.00 0.41 -7.27
C THR A 70 4.83 -0.96 -7.92
N GLY A 71 5.20 -2.02 -7.20
CA GLY A 71 5.16 -3.42 -7.64
C GLY A 71 4.00 -4.22 -7.07
N ASP A 72 4.29 -5.45 -6.64
CA ASP A 72 3.29 -6.36 -6.07
C ASP A 72 2.76 -5.79 -4.74
N PRO A 73 1.46 -5.51 -4.64
CA PRO A 73 0.88 -4.91 -3.45
C PRO A 73 0.66 -5.89 -2.30
N LEU A 74 1.18 -7.13 -2.37
CA LEU A 74 1.21 -8.07 -1.24
C LEU A 74 2.36 -7.78 -0.26
N PRO A 75 2.14 -7.88 1.07
CA PRO A 75 3.17 -7.58 2.05
C PRO A 75 4.25 -8.64 2.02
N ARG A 76 5.48 -8.18 2.15
CA ARG A 76 6.68 -8.99 2.26
C ARG A 76 7.16 -8.99 3.70
N THR A 77 7.69 -10.13 4.12
CA THR A 77 8.34 -10.34 5.42
C THR A 77 9.74 -10.86 5.19
N TRP A 78 10.67 -10.54 6.09
CA TRP A 78 12.05 -11.01 5.96
C TRP A 78 12.60 -11.70 7.22
N MET A 79 12.30 -11.21 8.43
CA MET A 79 12.95 -11.68 9.66
C MET A 79 12.69 -13.16 9.98
N ASP A 80 11.51 -13.66 9.63
CA ASP A 80 11.07 -15.04 9.81
C ASP A 80 11.73 -16.01 8.82
N LYS A 81 12.24 -15.50 7.69
CA LYS A 81 12.84 -16.30 6.61
C LYS A 81 14.36 -16.43 6.71
N VAL A 82 15.00 -15.57 7.47
CA VAL A 82 16.46 -15.57 7.63
C VAL A 82 16.93 -16.80 8.40
N ASP A 83 18.01 -17.41 7.92
CA ASP A 83 18.79 -18.37 8.71
C ASP A 83 19.70 -17.63 9.67
N TRP A 84 19.18 -17.36 10.87
CA TRP A 84 19.92 -16.66 11.91
C TRP A 84 21.11 -17.46 12.46
N SER A 85 21.19 -18.78 12.21
CA SER A 85 22.31 -19.60 12.68
C SER A 85 23.63 -19.19 12.03
N ALA A 86 23.59 -18.77 10.76
CA ALA A 86 24.75 -18.29 10.00
C ALA A 86 25.37 -16.99 10.54
N TYR A 87 24.65 -16.27 11.41
CA TYR A 87 25.04 -14.96 11.93
C TYR A 87 25.30 -14.95 13.44
N ARG A 88 25.24 -16.11 14.09
CA ARG A 88 25.42 -16.23 15.54
C ARG A 88 26.81 -15.77 15.97
N LEU A 89 26.85 -15.13 17.13
CA LEU A 89 28.06 -14.77 17.83
C LEU A 89 28.17 -15.58 19.12
N GLU A 90 29.40 -15.85 19.56
CA GLU A 90 29.64 -16.50 20.86
C GLU A 90 29.43 -15.54 22.04
N SER A 91 29.59 -14.22 21.80
CA SER A 91 29.48 -13.19 22.82
C SER A 91 28.42 -12.14 22.51
N ALA A 92 27.54 -11.91 23.48
CA ALA A 92 26.54 -10.84 23.45
C ALA A 92 27.12 -9.43 23.68
N SER A 93 28.40 -9.29 24.05
CA SER A 93 29.04 -7.98 24.31
C SER A 93 29.37 -7.20 23.03
N ARG A 94 29.41 -7.89 21.88
CA ARG A 94 29.69 -7.28 20.56
C ARG A 94 28.53 -7.45 19.57
N ALA A 95 27.41 -7.99 20.03
CA ALA A 95 26.27 -8.27 19.18
C ALA A 95 25.42 -6.99 19.04
N PRO A 96 25.29 -6.39 17.85
CA PRO A 96 24.35 -5.29 17.63
C PRO A 96 22.90 -5.74 17.75
N THR A 97 22.64 -7.05 17.79
CA THR A 97 21.29 -7.58 17.88
C THR A 97 21.22 -8.84 18.73
N ARG A 98 20.13 -8.96 19.51
CA ARG A 98 19.77 -10.18 20.25
C ARG A 98 18.40 -10.64 19.82
N LEU A 99 18.29 -11.92 19.47
CA LEU A 99 17.06 -12.53 19.00
C LEU A 99 16.52 -13.51 20.04
N TYR A 100 15.20 -13.59 20.14
CA TYR A 100 14.51 -14.44 21.09
C TYR A 100 13.49 -15.28 20.33
N PHE A 101 13.60 -16.60 20.48
CA PHE A 101 12.77 -17.57 19.77
C PHE A 101 11.91 -18.35 20.75
N ASP A 102 10.70 -18.73 20.32
CA ASP A 102 9.91 -19.74 21.03
C ASP A 102 10.48 -21.16 20.83
N ASP A 103 9.88 -22.14 21.49
CA ASP A 103 10.30 -23.55 21.40
C ASP A 103 10.11 -24.14 19.99
N ASP A 104 9.23 -23.55 19.17
CA ASP A 104 9.00 -23.92 17.77
C ASP A 104 9.98 -23.22 16.79
N GLY A 105 10.87 -22.36 17.30
CA GLY A 105 11.85 -21.61 16.50
C GLY A 105 11.30 -20.39 15.76
N ARG A 106 10.14 -19.87 16.18
CA ARG A 106 9.57 -18.60 15.69
C ARG A 106 10.25 -17.43 16.40
N LEU A 107 10.55 -16.37 15.66
CA LEU A 107 11.18 -15.18 16.22
C LEU A 107 10.12 -14.34 16.95
N CYS A 108 10.23 -14.22 18.27
CA CYS A 108 9.30 -13.46 19.11
C CYS A 108 9.75 -12.02 19.36
N ARG A 109 11.06 -11.80 19.47
CA ARG A 109 11.64 -10.48 19.77
C ARG A 109 13.01 -10.34 19.14
N ALA A 110 13.30 -9.16 18.62
CA ALA A 110 14.58 -8.78 18.07
C ALA A 110 14.98 -7.43 18.68
N GLU A 111 16.00 -7.45 19.54
CA GLU A 111 16.49 -6.26 20.22
C GLU A 111 17.69 -5.67 19.47
N SER A 112 17.68 -4.35 19.28
CA SER A 112 18.79 -3.56 18.75
C SER A 112 19.63 -2.99 19.88
N TYR A 113 20.95 -3.19 19.80
CA TYR A 113 21.90 -2.66 20.76
C TYR A 113 22.87 -1.71 20.10
N ASP A 114 23.01 -0.56 20.72
CA ASP A 114 24.05 0.39 20.38
C ASP A 114 25.34 -0.01 21.10
N LEU A 115 26.38 -0.22 20.29
CA LEU A 115 27.69 -0.63 20.75
C LEU A 115 28.55 0.61 21.02
N PRO A 116 29.12 0.79 22.22
CA PRO A 116 29.96 1.93 22.53
C PRO A 116 31.23 1.95 21.67
N ARG A 117 31.60 3.14 21.17
CA ARG A 117 32.74 3.33 20.25
C ARG A 117 34.12 3.20 20.91
N ARG A 118 34.23 3.41 22.23
CA ARG A 118 35.46 3.31 23.04
C ARG A 118 35.16 2.94 24.50
N GLY A 119 35.99 2.06 25.08
CA GLY A 119 35.96 1.65 26.48
C GLY A 119 35.13 0.39 26.77
N ASP A 120 35.25 -0.15 28.00
CA ASP A 120 34.55 -1.35 28.50
C ASP A 120 33.06 -1.10 28.84
N ALA A 121 32.44 -0.07 28.24
CA ALA A 121 31.03 0.21 28.47
C ALA A 121 30.17 -0.94 27.92
N ALA A 122 29.16 -1.34 28.67
CA ALA A 122 28.23 -2.36 28.22
C ALA A 122 27.37 -1.83 27.05
N PRO A 123 27.03 -2.68 26.06
CA PRO A 123 26.01 -2.36 25.06
C PRO A 123 24.72 -1.88 25.71
N PHE A 124 24.07 -0.89 25.11
CA PHE A 124 22.77 -0.41 25.58
C PHE A 124 21.68 -0.75 24.57
N LEU A 125 20.53 -1.18 25.08
CA LEU A 125 19.36 -1.51 24.27
C LEU A 125 18.74 -0.20 23.76
N SER A 126 18.76 0.01 22.44
CA SER A 126 18.26 1.23 21.80
C SER A 126 16.84 1.09 21.27
N GLY A 127 16.39 -0.14 20.99
CA GLY A 127 15.09 -0.42 20.42
C GLY A 127 15.02 -1.81 19.81
N GLY A 128 14.16 -1.98 18.80
CA GLY A 128 13.96 -3.27 18.13
C GLY A 128 12.48 -3.60 17.87
N TYR A 129 12.19 -4.88 17.67
CA TYR A 129 10.85 -5.36 17.31
C TYR A 129 10.34 -6.46 18.24
N THR A 130 9.04 -6.45 18.50
CA THR A 130 8.28 -7.60 19.00
C THR A 130 7.39 -8.15 17.89
N LEU A 131 7.22 -9.47 17.86
CA LEU A 131 6.44 -10.17 16.84
C LEU A 131 5.38 -11.05 17.52
N GLU A 132 4.17 -10.98 17.00
CA GLU A 132 3.01 -11.73 17.47
C GLU A 132 2.49 -12.63 16.36
N TYR A 133 2.06 -13.83 16.76
CA TYR A 133 1.57 -14.85 15.87
C TYR A 133 0.22 -15.38 16.37
N ASP A 134 -0.63 -15.79 15.42
CA ASP A 134 -1.86 -16.51 15.75
C ASP A 134 -1.59 -17.94 16.22
N GLY A 135 -2.65 -18.64 16.64
CA GLY A 135 -2.56 -20.03 17.10
C GLY A 135 -2.14 -21.04 16.02
N ASN A 136 -2.12 -20.65 14.74
CA ASN A 136 -1.58 -21.46 13.65
C ASN A 136 -0.10 -21.12 13.36
N GLY A 137 0.48 -20.18 14.12
CA GLY A 137 1.86 -19.72 13.95
C GLY A 137 2.06 -18.74 12.81
N ALA A 138 1.00 -18.13 12.27
CA ALA A 138 1.13 -17.09 11.25
C ALA A 138 1.34 -15.71 11.89
N LEU A 139 2.28 -14.92 11.35
CA LEU A 139 2.58 -13.58 11.83
C LEU A 139 1.34 -12.68 11.68
N THR A 140 0.90 -12.06 12.78
CA THR A 140 -0.26 -11.16 12.83
C THR A 140 0.10 -9.73 13.13
N ARG A 141 1.16 -9.49 13.92
CA ARG A 141 1.58 -8.14 14.30
C ARG A 141 3.07 -8.05 14.53
N VAL A 142 3.64 -6.91 14.17
CA VAL A 142 5.00 -6.50 14.52
C VAL A 142 4.92 -5.10 15.13
N VAL A 143 5.56 -4.88 16.27
CA VAL A 143 5.66 -3.55 16.90
C VAL A 143 7.13 -3.18 16.99
N GLU A 144 7.45 -1.98 16.50
CA GLU A 144 8.75 -1.35 16.65
C GLU A 144 8.76 -0.51 17.92
N TYR A 145 9.77 -0.72 18.75
CA TYR A 145 9.99 0.04 19.98
C TYR A 145 11.31 0.79 19.89
N GLU A 146 11.28 2.04 20.34
CA GLU A 146 12.46 2.89 20.45
C GLU A 146 12.59 3.39 21.89
N GLN A 147 13.83 3.56 22.34
CA GLN A 147 14.10 4.17 23.63
C GLN A 147 13.83 5.68 23.57
N THR A 148 12.79 6.16 24.26
CA THR A 148 12.42 7.59 24.27
C THR A 148 13.04 8.37 25.43
N ALA A 149 13.53 7.68 26.47
CA ALA A 149 14.21 8.30 27.59
C ALA A 149 15.45 7.52 28.04
N VAL A 150 16.59 8.22 28.13
CA VAL A 150 17.87 7.72 28.67
C VAL A 150 17.87 7.72 30.22
N ARG A 151 16.75 8.12 30.85
CA ARG A 151 16.60 8.11 32.31
C ARG A 151 16.56 6.66 32.83
N ARG A 152 16.84 6.47 34.13
CA ARG A 152 16.68 5.17 34.80
C ARG A 152 15.36 5.13 35.57
N PRO A 153 14.48 4.13 35.36
CA PRO A 153 14.58 3.06 34.35
C PRO A 153 14.37 3.59 32.93
N ALA A 154 14.96 2.91 31.94
CA ALA A 154 14.76 3.24 30.53
C ALA A 154 13.30 2.99 30.15
N THR A 155 12.76 3.89 29.32
CA THR A 155 11.39 3.77 28.78
C THR A 155 11.47 3.49 27.29
N TYR A 156 10.64 2.58 26.81
CA TYR A 156 10.49 2.25 25.40
C TYR A 156 9.06 2.54 24.97
N GLU A 157 8.91 3.22 23.86
CA GLU A 157 7.60 3.52 23.28
C GLU A 157 7.51 2.92 21.89
N ALA A 158 6.30 2.51 21.51
CA ALA A 158 6.06 2.02 20.17
C ALA A 158 6.22 3.18 19.17
N SER A 159 7.21 3.09 18.28
CA SER A 159 7.42 4.08 17.21
C SER A 159 6.75 3.68 15.90
N GLY A 160 6.49 2.39 15.71
CA GLY A 160 5.86 1.84 14.51
C GLY A 160 5.14 0.52 14.79
N GLN A 161 4.20 0.14 13.93
CA GLN A 161 3.60 -1.18 13.98
C GLN A 161 3.07 -1.61 12.61
N ALA A 162 3.11 -2.91 12.35
CA ALA A 162 2.54 -3.50 11.15
C ALA A 162 1.60 -4.64 11.54
N CYS A 163 0.45 -4.73 10.89
CA CYS A 163 -0.57 -5.74 11.17
C CYS A 163 -1.00 -6.49 9.92
N LEU A 164 -1.18 -7.81 10.07
CA LEU A 164 -1.59 -8.73 9.03
C LEU A 164 -2.86 -9.46 9.50
N LYS A 165 -3.95 -9.29 8.76
CA LYS A 165 -5.21 -9.98 9.01
C LYS A 165 -5.41 -11.08 7.98
N ARG A 166 -5.81 -12.25 8.46
CA ARG A 166 -6.10 -13.43 7.63
C ARG A 166 -7.52 -13.90 7.85
N ASP A 167 -8.09 -14.55 6.85
CA ASP A 167 -9.34 -15.30 6.99
C ASP A 167 -9.11 -16.67 7.65
N ALA A 168 -10.19 -17.43 7.86
CA ALA A 168 -10.14 -18.76 8.46
C ALA A 168 -9.36 -19.80 7.63
N ARG A 169 -9.05 -19.51 6.36
CA ARG A 169 -8.24 -20.37 5.47
C ARG A 169 -6.78 -19.93 5.46
N GLY A 170 -6.40 -18.93 6.26
CA GLY A 170 -5.06 -18.36 6.32
C GLY A 170 -4.74 -17.39 5.19
N ALA A 171 -5.70 -17.03 4.34
CA ALA A 171 -5.48 -16.08 3.26
C ALA A 171 -5.47 -14.65 3.80
N LEU A 172 -4.50 -13.85 3.37
CA LEU A 172 -4.40 -12.44 3.77
C LEU A 172 -5.60 -11.65 3.25
N THR A 173 -6.26 -10.91 4.14
CA THR A 173 -7.43 -10.07 3.86
C THR A 173 -7.18 -8.59 4.12
N ALA A 174 -6.26 -8.26 5.04
CA ALA A 174 -5.82 -6.88 5.25
C ALA A 174 -4.37 -6.78 5.71
N PHE A 175 -3.75 -5.65 5.42
CA PHE A 175 -2.44 -5.22 5.90
C PHE A 175 -2.53 -3.75 6.34
N SER A 176 -1.92 -3.41 7.46
CA SER A 176 -1.84 -2.03 7.96
C SER A 176 -0.40 -1.72 8.40
N ASP A 177 0.15 -0.59 7.96
CA ASP A 177 1.43 -0.04 8.45
C ASP A 177 1.10 1.15 9.37
N GLY A 178 0.65 0.82 10.59
CA GLY A 178 0.06 1.76 11.54
C GLY A 178 -0.89 1.07 12.52
N ALA A 179 -1.72 1.85 13.21
CA ALA A 179 -2.61 1.36 14.28
C ALA A 179 -3.40 0.09 13.91
N CYS A 180 -3.11 -1.00 14.63
CA CYS A 180 -3.77 -2.30 14.44
C CYS A 180 -5.23 -2.32 14.90
N ASP A 181 -5.60 -1.42 15.82
CA ASP A 181 -6.91 -1.38 16.47
C ASP A 181 -7.78 -0.22 15.98
N ALA A 182 -7.52 0.30 14.77
CA ALA A 182 -8.30 1.41 14.23
C ALA A 182 -9.78 0.99 14.09
N ARG A 183 -10.63 1.45 15.01
CA ARG A 183 -12.10 1.30 15.00
C ARG A 183 -12.79 2.01 13.83
N GLN A 184 -12.01 2.65 12.97
CA GLN A 184 -12.48 3.37 11.81
C GLN A 184 -12.44 2.39 10.64
N GLU A 185 -13.60 2.05 10.08
CA GLU A 185 -13.70 1.22 8.89
C GLU A 185 -13.92 2.09 7.64
N PRO A 186 -13.16 1.86 6.55
CA PRO A 186 -11.97 1.03 6.48
C PRO A 186 -10.77 1.70 7.19
N ALA A 187 -10.03 0.93 7.99
CA ALA A 187 -8.78 1.40 8.58
C ALA A 187 -7.81 1.78 7.44
N ALA A 188 -7.00 2.81 7.64
CA ALA A 188 -5.93 3.14 6.70
C ALA A 188 -5.01 1.93 6.53
N GLY A 189 -4.90 1.42 5.31
CA GLY A 189 -4.17 0.20 5.02
C GLY A 189 -4.49 -0.34 3.65
N ARG A 190 -4.29 -1.64 3.49
CA ARG A 190 -4.50 -2.35 2.24
C ARG A 190 -5.35 -3.58 2.45
N PHE A 191 -6.34 -3.77 1.59
CA PHE A 191 -7.29 -4.88 1.67
C PHE A 191 -7.19 -5.76 0.44
N TYR A 192 -7.42 -7.06 0.62
CA TYR A 192 -7.25 -8.06 -0.44
C TYR A 192 -8.57 -8.80 -0.65
N ALA A 193 -9.25 -8.49 -1.74
CA ALA A 193 -10.49 -9.16 -2.12
C ALA A 193 -10.17 -10.45 -2.87
N ARG A 194 -10.82 -11.54 -2.47
CA ARG A 194 -10.64 -12.87 -3.04
C ARG A 194 -11.98 -13.46 -3.45
N ASP A 195 -11.97 -14.36 -4.42
CA ASP A 195 -13.15 -15.14 -4.75
C ASP A 195 -13.38 -16.29 -3.75
N ALA A 196 -14.48 -17.01 -3.93
CA ALA A 196 -14.84 -18.16 -3.08
C ALA A 196 -13.80 -19.30 -3.10
N ALA A 197 -12.98 -19.40 -4.16
CA ALA A 197 -11.89 -20.37 -4.28
C ALA A 197 -10.58 -19.87 -3.64
N GLY A 198 -10.53 -18.63 -3.16
CA GLY A 198 -9.36 -18.01 -2.53
C GLY A 198 -8.42 -17.31 -3.51
N ARG A 199 -8.76 -17.21 -4.80
CA ARG A 199 -7.94 -16.50 -5.78
C ARG A 199 -7.98 -15.00 -5.51
N LEU A 200 -6.83 -14.34 -5.61
CA LEU A 200 -6.73 -12.89 -5.44
C LEU A 200 -7.39 -12.21 -6.63
N LEU A 201 -8.36 -11.34 -6.36
CA LEU A 201 -9.03 -10.55 -7.39
C LEU A 201 -8.49 -9.12 -7.40
N ARG A 202 -8.34 -8.53 -6.20
CA ARG A 202 -8.00 -7.12 -6.03
C ARG A 202 -7.14 -6.88 -4.80
N ALA A 203 -6.23 -5.91 -4.91
CA ALA A 203 -5.60 -5.24 -3.79
C ALA A 203 -6.05 -3.77 -3.77
N ILE A 204 -6.61 -3.32 -2.65
CA ILE A 204 -7.27 -2.03 -2.48
C ILE A 204 -6.49 -1.22 -1.45
N ASP A 205 -5.99 -0.06 -1.83
CA ASP A 205 -5.21 0.82 -0.96
C ASP A 205 -6.07 1.99 -0.45
N THR A 206 -6.11 2.16 0.88
CA THR A 206 -6.82 3.20 1.59
C THR A 206 -5.90 4.08 2.46
N ALA A 207 -4.59 3.83 2.47
CA ALA A 207 -3.65 4.40 3.43
C ALA A 207 -3.52 5.94 3.38
N ALA A 208 -3.67 6.57 2.21
CA ALA A 208 -3.29 7.97 2.02
C ALA A 208 -4.44 8.98 2.09
N GLN A 209 -5.72 8.59 1.90
CA GLN A 209 -6.79 9.56 1.60
C GLN A 209 -8.13 9.32 2.33
N GLY A 210 -8.14 8.59 3.45
CA GLY A 210 -9.39 8.39 4.23
C GLY A 210 -10.47 7.58 3.50
N GLY A 211 -10.07 6.86 2.44
CA GLY A 211 -10.89 6.04 1.56
C GLY A 211 -10.00 5.39 0.51
N ALA A 212 -10.54 4.45 -0.27
CA ALA A 212 -9.79 3.82 -1.34
C ALA A 212 -9.33 4.87 -2.36
N PHE A 213 -8.05 4.86 -2.69
CA PHE A 213 -7.46 5.73 -3.71
C PHE A 213 -6.75 4.95 -4.81
N GLN A 214 -6.49 3.66 -4.61
CA GLN A 214 -5.91 2.79 -5.62
C GLN A 214 -6.50 1.37 -5.52
N VAL A 215 -6.77 0.75 -6.67
CA VAL A 215 -7.15 -0.66 -6.77
C VAL A 215 -6.32 -1.34 -7.86
N GLN A 216 -5.59 -2.39 -7.53
CA GLN A 216 -4.91 -3.27 -8.48
C GLN A 216 -5.74 -4.55 -8.67
N THR A 217 -6.14 -4.86 -9.90
CA THR A 217 -6.80 -6.13 -10.23
C THR A 217 -5.80 -7.20 -10.64
N TYR A 218 -6.22 -8.45 -10.55
CA TYR A 218 -5.42 -9.63 -10.90
C TYR A 218 -6.17 -10.53 -11.89
N ASP A 219 -5.42 -11.24 -12.73
CA ASP A 219 -5.96 -12.28 -13.61
C ASP A 219 -6.12 -13.64 -12.89
N ALA A 220 -6.51 -14.67 -13.65
CA ALA A 220 -6.77 -16.00 -13.10
C ALA A 220 -5.49 -16.70 -12.60
N GLU A 221 -4.34 -16.31 -13.15
CA GLU A 221 -2.99 -16.77 -12.83
C GLU A 221 -2.37 -16.00 -11.65
N GLY A 222 -3.05 -14.96 -11.16
CA GLY A 222 -2.61 -14.14 -10.05
C GLY A 222 -1.59 -13.07 -10.44
N GLN A 223 -1.50 -12.71 -11.73
CA GLN A 223 -0.66 -11.61 -12.20
C GLN A 223 -1.42 -10.27 -12.17
N PRO A 224 -0.74 -9.15 -11.88
CA PRO A 224 -1.35 -7.83 -11.95
C PRO A 224 -1.89 -7.52 -13.36
N LYS A 225 -3.18 -7.15 -13.46
CA LYS A 225 -3.87 -6.85 -14.72
C LYS A 225 -4.07 -5.35 -14.96
N GLN A 226 -4.92 -4.70 -14.17
CA GLN A 226 -5.26 -3.27 -14.36
C GLN A 226 -5.21 -2.54 -13.03
N ARG A 227 -4.60 -1.36 -13.03
CA ARG A 227 -4.60 -0.45 -11.89
C ARG A 227 -5.63 0.65 -12.10
N TYR A 228 -6.45 0.91 -11.09
CA TYR A 228 -7.37 2.03 -11.04
C TYR A 228 -6.96 2.98 -9.93
N VAL A 229 -7.06 4.28 -10.20
CA VAL A 229 -6.64 5.33 -9.28
C VAL A 229 -7.79 6.31 -9.11
N ARG A 230 -8.01 6.78 -7.89
CA ARG A 230 -8.89 7.90 -7.58
C ARG A 230 -8.05 9.13 -7.34
N ARG A 231 -8.23 10.16 -8.17
CA ARG A 231 -7.58 11.46 -8.00
C ARG A 231 -8.53 12.40 -7.29
N TYR A 232 -8.02 13.03 -6.25
CA TYR A 232 -8.67 14.21 -5.66
C TYR A 232 -8.10 15.46 -6.32
N SER A 233 -8.96 16.22 -7.01
CA SER A 233 -8.62 17.53 -7.52
C SER A 233 -9.49 18.57 -6.81
N PRO A 234 -8.92 19.60 -6.17
CA PRO A 234 -9.70 20.71 -5.63
C PRO A 234 -10.55 21.34 -6.75
N GLY A 235 -11.85 21.51 -6.53
CA GLY A 235 -12.79 22.08 -7.52
C GLY A 235 -13.54 21.05 -8.38
N ASP A 236 -12.86 19.99 -8.84
CA ASP A 236 -13.43 18.99 -9.77
C ASP A 236 -13.97 17.72 -9.08
N GLY A 237 -13.78 17.62 -7.77
CA GLY A 237 -14.15 16.45 -6.99
C GLY A 237 -13.21 15.26 -7.18
N ALA A 238 -13.63 14.09 -6.70
CA ALA A 238 -12.82 12.89 -6.70
C ALA A 238 -13.24 11.95 -7.84
N LYS A 239 -12.45 11.87 -8.92
CA LYS A 239 -12.71 11.02 -10.07
C LYS A 239 -11.76 9.84 -10.12
N SER A 240 -12.30 8.68 -10.49
CA SER A 240 -11.55 7.43 -10.61
C SER A 240 -11.33 7.06 -12.07
N TYR A 241 -10.21 6.44 -12.40
CA TYR A 241 -9.88 6.08 -13.77
C TYR A 241 -8.90 4.90 -13.82
N ALA A 242 -8.81 4.25 -14.98
CA ALA A 242 -7.79 3.24 -15.25
C ALA A 242 -6.44 3.93 -15.49
N SER A 243 -5.44 3.61 -14.67
CA SER A 243 -4.06 4.04 -14.90
C SER A 243 -3.53 3.43 -16.20
N VAL A 244 -2.79 4.22 -16.96
CA VAL A 244 -2.23 3.82 -18.24
C VAL A 244 -0.72 3.65 -18.08
N ALA A 245 -0.22 2.42 -18.21
CA ALA A 245 1.17 2.08 -17.96
C ALA A 245 2.18 2.82 -18.86
N HIS A 246 1.75 3.15 -20.09
CA HIS A 246 2.57 3.84 -21.09
C HIS A 246 2.26 5.34 -21.21
N ALA A 247 1.49 5.90 -20.28
CA ALA A 247 1.33 7.35 -20.24
C ALA A 247 2.67 8.00 -19.85
N SER A 248 2.97 9.12 -20.49
CA SER A 248 4.15 9.93 -20.18
C SER A 248 4.10 10.41 -18.71
N PRO A 249 5.20 10.36 -17.94
CA PRO A 249 5.22 10.81 -16.54
C PRO A 249 4.84 12.29 -16.38
N ASP A 250 5.12 13.12 -17.39
CA ASP A 250 4.82 14.55 -17.39
C ASP A 250 3.36 14.85 -17.81
N SER A 251 2.66 13.84 -18.30
CA SER A 251 1.27 13.97 -18.73
C SER A 251 0.34 14.04 -17.52
N ARG A 252 -0.27 15.21 -17.29
CA ARG A 252 -1.27 15.41 -16.23
C ARG A 252 -2.58 14.70 -16.61
N PRO A 253 -3.03 13.66 -15.88
CA PRO A 253 -4.28 12.96 -16.19
C PRO A 253 -5.50 13.83 -15.91
N TYR A 254 -6.47 13.85 -16.81
CA TYR A 254 -7.74 14.56 -16.68
C TYR A 254 -8.90 13.58 -16.95
N PRO A 255 -9.34 12.84 -15.90
CA PRO A 255 -10.47 11.93 -16.01
C PRO A 255 -11.77 12.71 -16.26
N VAL A 256 -12.54 12.28 -17.25
CA VAL A 256 -13.78 12.95 -17.66
C VAL A 256 -14.85 11.92 -17.99
N HIS A 257 -16.11 12.19 -17.65
CA HIS A 257 -17.24 11.39 -18.12
C HIS A 257 -17.65 11.84 -19.54
N GLN A 258 -18.28 10.96 -20.31
CA GLN A 258 -18.66 11.28 -21.69
C GLN A 258 -19.50 12.55 -21.79
N ALA A 259 -20.48 12.73 -20.89
CA ALA A 259 -21.37 13.88 -20.85
C ALA A 259 -20.68 15.19 -20.39
N GLU A 260 -19.47 15.12 -19.85
CA GLU A 260 -18.69 16.27 -19.41
C GLU A 260 -17.72 16.78 -20.49
N LEU A 261 -17.55 16.03 -21.59
CA LEU A 261 -16.64 16.43 -22.67
C LEU A 261 -17.03 17.77 -23.32
N ASN A 262 -18.30 18.17 -23.27
CA ASN A 262 -18.74 19.49 -23.74
C ASN A 262 -18.62 20.61 -22.70
N GLN A 263 -18.11 20.30 -21.51
CA GLN A 263 -17.93 21.23 -20.40
C GLN A 263 -16.46 21.49 -20.07
N LEU A 264 -15.54 20.99 -20.89
CA LEU A 264 -14.12 21.32 -20.79
C LEU A 264 -13.96 22.85 -20.79
N SER A 265 -13.17 23.39 -19.87
CA SER A 265 -13.04 24.84 -19.70
C SER A 265 -11.61 25.25 -19.42
N THR A 266 -11.18 26.33 -20.07
CA THR A 266 -9.89 26.99 -19.81
C THR A 266 -10.05 28.18 -18.85
N GLU A 267 -11.30 28.51 -18.49
CA GLU A 267 -11.71 29.72 -17.76
C GLU A 267 -11.39 31.04 -18.49
N VAL A 268 -10.74 30.98 -19.66
CA VAL A 268 -10.33 32.11 -20.47
C VAL A 268 -11.14 32.13 -21.77
N PRO A 269 -11.97 33.17 -22.02
CA PRO A 269 -12.70 33.33 -23.27
C PRO A 269 -11.79 33.59 -24.48
N GLY A 270 -12.20 33.14 -25.67
CA GLY A 270 -11.53 33.47 -26.93
C GLY A 270 -10.23 32.70 -27.23
N ASN A 271 -9.90 31.68 -26.44
CA ASN A 271 -8.70 30.85 -26.65
C ASN A 271 -8.97 29.74 -27.67
N ASP A 272 -8.01 29.53 -28.57
CA ASP A 272 -7.99 28.35 -29.44
C ASP A 272 -7.69 27.09 -28.60
N TRP A 273 -8.51 26.06 -28.79
CA TRP A 273 -8.34 24.77 -28.15
C TRP A 273 -8.43 23.64 -29.18
N ARG A 274 -7.79 22.51 -28.88
CA ARG A 274 -7.89 21.29 -29.70
C ARG A 274 -7.77 20.04 -28.86
N ILE A 275 -8.44 18.99 -29.30
CA ILE A 275 -8.29 17.63 -28.79
C ILE A 275 -7.68 16.80 -29.90
N VAL A 276 -6.58 16.13 -29.60
CA VAL A 276 -5.79 15.39 -30.59
C VAL A 276 -5.52 13.97 -30.13
N SER A 277 -5.34 13.09 -31.09
CA SER A 277 -4.72 11.78 -30.89
C SER A 277 -3.27 11.85 -31.35
N ILE A 278 -2.37 11.32 -30.52
CA ILE A 278 -0.97 11.07 -30.90
C ILE A 278 -0.87 9.66 -31.49
N ALA A 279 -0.11 9.49 -32.57
CA ALA A 279 0.15 8.18 -33.16
C ALA A 279 0.98 7.29 -32.20
N ASP A 280 0.88 5.97 -32.33
CA ASP A 280 1.48 5.04 -31.36
C ASP A 280 3.01 5.01 -31.47
N GLU A 281 3.51 5.20 -32.69
CA GLU A 281 4.92 5.30 -33.06
C GLU A 281 5.59 6.61 -32.59
N VAL A 282 4.80 7.63 -32.25
CA VAL A 282 5.33 8.89 -31.72
C VAL A 282 5.56 8.71 -30.22
N ALA A 283 6.81 8.80 -29.79
CA ALA A 283 7.15 8.81 -28.36
C ALA A 283 6.50 10.04 -27.68
N LEU A 284 5.94 9.84 -26.48
CA LEU A 284 5.34 10.94 -25.72
C LEU A 284 6.40 11.78 -25.00
N ASP A 285 7.48 11.12 -24.57
CA ASP A 285 8.62 11.70 -23.86
C ASP A 285 9.87 11.58 -24.71
N ASP A 286 9.98 12.46 -25.70
CA ASP A 286 11.14 12.56 -26.57
C ASP A 286 11.78 13.96 -26.43
N PRO A 287 13.12 14.06 -26.51
CA PRO A 287 13.83 15.33 -26.34
C PRO A 287 13.47 16.35 -27.43
N ASP A 288 13.01 15.88 -28.59
CA ASP A 288 12.62 16.71 -29.73
C ASP A 288 11.16 17.19 -29.66
N MET A 289 10.44 16.79 -28.60
CA MET A 289 9.03 17.11 -28.34
C MET A 289 8.12 16.79 -29.54
N GLN A 290 8.36 15.70 -30.25
CA GLN A 290 7.58 15.27 -31.42
C GLN A 290 6.10 15.11 -31.09
N SER A 291 5.75 14.66 -29.88
CA SER A 291 4.33 14.59 -29.47
C SER A 291 3.64 15.96 -29.36
N TRP A 292 4.40 17.06 -29.30
CA TRP A 292 3.88 18.44 -29.30
C TRP A 292 3.77 19.04 -30.70
N ASN A 293 4.46 18.45 -31.69
CA ASN A 293 4.41 18.90 -33.07
C ASN A 293 2.98 18.70 -33.66
N PRO A 294 2.31 19.76 -34.15
CA PRO A 294 1.01 19.62 -34.80
C PRO A 294 0.97 18.65 -35.98
N ASP A 295 2.09 18.47 -36.70
CA ASP A 295 2.16 17.60 -37.89
C ASP A 295 2.11 16.09 -37.52
N THR A 296 2.39 15.75 -36.27
CA THR A 296 2.33 14.38 -35.75
C THR A 296 0.99 14.06 -35.06
N GLN A 297 0.07 15.03 -35.06
CA GLN A 297 -1.19 15.00 -34.32
C GLN A 297 -2.37 14.82 -35.27
N THR A 298 -3.28 13.92 -34.91
CA THR A 298 -4.60 13.85 -35.56
C THR A 298 -5.60 14.64 -34.75
N ILE A 299 -6.15 15.71 -35.33
CA ILE A 299 -7.18 16.53 -34.67
C ILE A 299 -8.50 15.76 -34.64
N LEU A 300 -9.03 15.55 -33.43
CA LEU A 300 -10.33 14.92 -33.19
C LEU A 300 -11.45 15.96 -33.05
N ALA A 301 -11.13 17.09 -32.41
CA ALA A 301 -12.01 18.24 -32.24
C ALA A 301 -11.16 19.51 -32.04
N GLN A 302 -11.68 20.66 -32.42
CA GLN A 302 -11.04 21.96 -32.16
C GLN A 302 -12.07 23.08 -32.20
N GLY A 303 -11.71 24.23 -31.65
CA GLY A 303 -12.54 25.43 -31.69
C GLY A 303 -11.95 26.58 -30.90
N VAL A 304 -12.79 27.57 -30.63
CA VAL A 304 -12.49 28.72 -29.77
C VAL A 304 -13.36 28.61 -28.52
N THR A 305 -12.83 29.00 -27.36
CA THR A 305 -13.62 29.01 -26.13
C THR A 305 -14.71 30.08 -26.17
N ASP A 306 -15.86 29.78 -25.56
CA ASP A 306 -17.00 30.71 -25.48
C ASP A 306 -16.75 31.85 -24.50
N ALA A 307 -17.75 32.73 -24.32
CA ALA A 307 -17.67 33.87 -23.40
C ALA A 307 -17.46 33.47 -21.92
N GLN A 308 -17.64 32.19 -21.57
CA GLN A 308 -17.39 31.63 -20.25
C GLN A 308 -16.08 30.82 -20.19
N GLY A 309 -15.28 30.83 -21.26
CA GLY A 309 -14.03 30.07 -21.35
C GLY A 309 -14.21 28.57 -21.60
N ARG A 310 -15.42 28.11 -21.95
CA ARG A 310 -15.73 26.70 -22.22
C ARG A 310 -15.36 26.31 -23.64
N ALA A 311 -14.96 25.07 -23.85
CA ALA A 311 -14.69 24.43 -25.12
C ALA A 311 -15.91 23.59 -25.54
N PRO A 312 -16.88 24.16 -26.28
CA PRO A 312 -18.09 23.42 -26.67
C PRO A 312 -17.78 22.34 -27.70
N LEU A 313 -18.25 21.12 -27.46
CA LEU A 313 -18.15 20.00 -28.41
C LEU A 313 -19.54 19.58 -28.89
N SER A 314 -19.69 19.37 -30.20
CA SER A 314 -20.87 18.72 -30.77
C SER A 314 -21.00 17.27 -30.27
N ALA A 315 -22.20 16.69 -30.34
CA ALA A 315 -22.42 15.31 -29.92
C ALA A 315 -21.53 14.31 -30.70
N ASP A 316 -21.36 14.54 -32.01
CA ASP A 316 -20.50 13.70 -32.85
C ASP A 316 -19.02 13.82 -32.47
N ALA A 317 -18.56 15.02 -32.09
CA ALA A 317 -17.20 15.23 -31.61
C ALA A 317 -16.99 14.55 -30.25
N GLN A 318 -17.96 14.65 -29.33
CA GLN A 318 -17.92 13.96 -28.04
C GLN A 318 -17.83 12.44 -28.21
N ALA A 319 -18.67 11.85 -29.07
CA ALA A 319 -18.66 10.42 -29.34
C ALA A 319 -17.32 9.96 -29.93
N ARG A 320 -16.75 10.73 -30.87
CA ARG A 320 -15.45 10.46 -31.48
C ARG A 320 -14.30 10.53 -30.49
N VAL A 321 -14.25 11.58 -29.67
CA VAL A 321 -13.21 11.74 -28.62
C VAL A 321 -13.34 10.64 -27.57
N TRP A 322 -14.56 10.33 -27.14
CA TRP A 322 -14.82 9.25 -26.18
C TRP A 322 -14.35 7.89 -26.70
N GLN A 323 -14.67 7.57 -27.95
CA GLN A 323 -14.23 6.34 -28.58
C GLN A 323 -12.70 6.30 -28.72
N ALA A 324 -12.08 7.40 -29.14
CA ALA A 324 -10.63 7.49 -29.27
C ALA A 324 -9.90 7.28 -27.92
N MET A 325 -10.43 7.80 -26.81
CA MET A 325 -9.87 7.57 -25.47
C MET A 325 -9.91 6.09 -25.07
N ARG A 326 -10.93 5.36 -25.51
CA ARG A 326 -11.05 3.92 -25.23
C ARG A 326 -10.14 3.07 -26.11
N ASP A 327 -10.01 3.44 -27.39
CA ASP A 327 -9.23 2.68 -28.36
C ASP A 327 -7.73 2.93 -28.19
N LYS A 328 -7.34 4.14 -27.79
CA LYS A 328 -5.94 4.56 -27.61
C LYS A 328 -5.72 5.22 -26.24
N PRO A 329 -5.83 4.45 -25.13
CA PRO A 329 -5.61 4.99 -23.80
C PRO A 329 -4.20 5.57 -23.67
N GLY A 330 -4.07 6.76 -23.07
CA GLY A 330 -2.78 7.45 -22.93
C GLY A 330 -2.36 8.31 -24.13
N ARG A 331 -3.14 8.35 -25.22
CA ARG A 331 -2.78 9.04 -26.46
C ARG A 331 -3.65 10.22 -26.83
N ILE A 332 -4.71 10.49 -26.05
CA ILE A 332 -5.68 11.54 -26.34
C ILE A 332 -5.42 12.74 -25.45
N PHE A 333 -5.00 13.85 -26.04
CA PHE A 333 -4.64 15.06 -25.32
C PHE A 333 -5.59 16.19 -25.64
N TRP A 334 -5.99 16.91 -24.61
CA TRP A 334 -6.65 18.20 -24.77
C TRP A 334 -5.64 19.32 -24.54
N TYR A 335 -5.48 20.15 -25.56
CA TYR A 335 -4.73 21.38 -25.55
C TYR A 335 -5.70 22.51 -25.23
N SER A 336 -5.61 23.06 -24.02
CA SER A 336 -6.37 24.24 -23.59
C SER A 336 -5.86 25.52 -24.27
N ASP A 337 -4.60 25.50 -24.67
CA ASP A 337 -3.89 26.51 -25.44
C ASP A 337 -2.70 25.85 -26.15
N LEU A 338 -1.84 26.63 -26.82
CA LEU A 338 -0.69 26.11 -27.56
C LEU A 338 0.42 25.50 -26.68
N MET A 339 0.46 25.85 -25.39
CA MET A 339 1.54 25.51 -24.46
C MET A 339 1.11 24.52 -23.36
N SER A 340 -0.19 24.34 -23.17
CA SER A 340 -0.76 23.54 -22.09
C SER A 340 -1.56 22.38 -22.64
N ARG A 341 -1.21 21.16 -22.22
CA ARG A 341 -2.00 19.96 -22.47
C ARG A 341 -2.28 19.16 -21.20
N VAL A 342 -3.36 18.39 -21.26
CA VAL A 342 -3.70 17.34 -20.29
C VAL A 342 -4.06 16.06 -21.02
N LEU A 343 -3.80 14.92 -20.39
CA LEU A 343 -4.15 13.61 -20.91
C LEU A 343 -5.61 13.31 -20.56
N LEU A 344 -6.49 13.26 -21.55
CA LEU A 344 -7.88 12.88 -21.33
C LEU A 344 -7.98 11.37 -21.09
N LEU A 345 -8.70 10.99 -20.04
CA LEU A 345 -8.96 9.58 -19.70
C LEU A 345 -10.46 9.38 -19.42
N PRO A 346 -11.02 8.21 -19.77
CA PRO A 346 -12.38 7.88 -19.36
C PRO A 346 -12.45 7.79 -17.83
N ALA A 347 -13.30 8.62 -17.23
CA ALA A 347 -13.63 8.48 -15.81
C ALA A 347 -14.52 7.24 -15.61
N MET A 348 -14.23 6.50 -14.54
CA MET A 348 -15.05 5.41 -14.05
C MET A 348 -16.26 5.96 -13.30
N ASP A 349 -17.44 5.38 -13.55
CA ASP A 349 -18.64 5.71 -12.79
C ASP A 349 -18.46 5.46 -11.28
N GLU A 350 -18.99 6.36 -10.45
CA GLU A 350 -18.84 6.29 -9.00
C GLU A 350 -19.38 4.96 -8.41
N ALA A 351 -20.49 4.44 -8.95
CA ALA A 351 -21.03 3.15 -8.52
C ALA A 351 -20.07 1.99 -8.84
N ARG A 352 -19.42 2.02 -10.01
CA ARG A 352 -18.41 1.04 -10.43
C ARG A 352 -17.16 1.17 -9.57
N TRP A 353 -16.73 2.39 -9.25
CA TRP A 353 -15.62 2.60 -8.33
C TRP A 353 -15.90 2.03 -6.95
N ARG A 354 -17.09 2.30 -6.39
CA ARG A 354 -17.49 1.76 -5.07
C ARG A 354 -17.50 0.23 -5.07
N ALA A 355 -18.03 -0.40 -6.11
CA ALA A 355 -18.00 -1.86 -6.24
C ALA A 355 -16.56 -2.41 -6.34
N CYS A 356 -15.72 -1.75 -7.15
CA CYS A 356 -14.31 -2.11 -7.36
C CYS A 356 -13.48 -1.97 -6.08
N ALA A 357 -13.71 -0.90 -5.31
CA ALA A 357 -12.99 -0.55 -4.09
C ALA A 357 -13.56 -1.17 -2.80
N ASP A 358 -14.65 -1.93 -2.89
CA ASP A 358 -15.22 -2.65 -1.75
C ASP A 358 -14.47 -3.97 -1.51
N PRO A 359 -13.79 -4.13 -0.35
CA PRO A 359 -13.08 -5.37 -0.02
C PRO A 359 -14.01 -6.55 0.28
N GLY A 360 -15.29 -6.31 0.61
CA GLY A 360 -16.30 -7.33 0.84
C GLY A 360 -16.94 -7.86 -0.45
N ASN A 361 -16.86 -7.09 -1.54
CA ASN A 361 -17.34 -7.52 -2.84
C ASN A 361 -16.39 -8.58 -3.41
N GLN A 362 -16.88 -9.80 -3.68
CA GLN A 362 -16.09 -10.92 -4.21
C GLN A 362 -16.28 -11.15 -5.72
N ALA A 363 -16.98 -10.25 -6.41
CA ALA A 363 -17.19 -10.35 -7.85
C ALA A 363 -15.88 -10.09 -8.62
N ALA A 364 -15.59 -10.91 -9.63
CA ALA A 364 -14.40 -10.77 -10.47
C ALA A 364 -14.49 -9.56 -11.40
N ASP A 365 -15.70 -9.18 -11.79
CA ASP A 365 -16.04 -8.04 -12.65
C ASP A 365 -16.46 -6.80 -11.85
N ALA A 366 -16.11 -6.71 -10.56
CA ALA A 366 -16.46 -5.55 -9.73
C ALA A 366 -15.89 -4.22 -10.26
N CYS A 367 -14.74 -4.29 -10.95
CA CYS A 367 -14.14 -3.14 -11.64
C CYS A 367 -14.57 -3.04 -13.11
N GLY A 368 -15.48 -3.91 -13.56
CA GLY A 368 -16.14 -4.04 -14.88
C GLY A 368 -15.24 -4.37 -16.07
#